data_AF-A0A1G9DQL4-F1
#
_entry.id   AF-A0A1G9DQL4-F1
#
_cell.length_a   1.000
_cell.length_b   1.000
_cell.length_c   1.000
_cell.angle_alpha   90.00
_cell.angle_beta   90.00
_cell.angle_gamma   90.00
#
_symmetry.space_group_name_H-M   'P 1'
#
loop_
_entity.id
_entity.type
_entity.pdbx_description
1 polymer ?
#
loop_
_entity_poly.entity_id
_entity_poly.type
_entity_poly.pdbx_seq_one_letter_code
_entity_poly.pdbx_strand_id
1 'polypeptide(L)' 'MITFLLIILLVGIVLFTHFVVTYLIDNELKIIGVLVGFVGLIVAIIITYFIITNITEFVTAELDFFYNN' A
#
# COMPACT_ATOMS: atom_id res chain seq x y z
N MET A 1 1.63 5.95 16.30
CA MET A 1 0.20 5.72 15.97
C MET A 1 -0.06 5.69 14.47
N ILE A 2 0.39 6.68 13.69
CA ILE A 2 0.22 6.72 12.23
C ILE A 2 0.79 5.47 11.52
N THR A 3 1.97 4.98 11.92
CA THR A 3 2.61 3.81 11.29
C THR A 3 1.78 2.52 11.40
N PHE A 4 1.18 2.26 12.56
CA PHE A 4 0.25 1.13 12.74
C PHE A 4 -0.99 1.27 11.84
N LEU A 5 -1.47 2.50 11.68
CA LEU A 5 -2.63 2.81 10.82
C LEU A 5 -2.29 2.60 9.34
N LEU A 6 -1.07 2.94 8.92
CA LEU A 6 -0.54 2.66 7.57
C LEU A 6 -0.40 1.16 7.29
N ILE A 7 0.03 0.37 8.28
CA ILE A 7 0.12 -1.09 8.14
C ILE A 7 -1.27 -1.71 7.98
N ILE A 8 -2.24 -1.32 8.80
CA ILE A 8 -3.62 -1.79 8.68
C ILE A 8 -4.23 -1.40 7.33
N LEU A 9 -3.97 -0.17 6.88
CA LEU A 9 -4.38 0.32 5.56
C LEU A 9 -3.80 -0.55 4.44
N LEU A 10 -2.50 -0.88 4.50
CA LEU A 10 -1.85 -1.74 3.52
C LEU A 10 -2.52 -3.12 3.45
N VAL A 11 -2.76 -3.75 4.60
CA VAL A 11 -3.44 -5.06 4.67
C VAL A 11 -4.85 -4.98 4.09
N GLY A 12 -5.60 -3.93 4.42
CA GLY A 12 -6.95 -3.71 3.90
C GLY A 12 -6.98 -3.58 2.38
N ILE A 13 -6.03 -2.83 1.80
CA ILE A 13 -5.89 -2.67 0.35
C ILE A 13 -5.61 -4.03 -0.30
N VAL A 14 -4.69 -4.83 0.24
CA VAL A 14 -4.34 -6.14 -0.32
C VAL A 14 -5.56 -7.06 -0.34
N LEU A 15 -6.30 -7.15 0.77
CA LEU A 15 -7.49 -7.99 0.88
C LEU A 15 -8.61 -7.52 -0.07
N PHE A 16 -8.84 -6.21 -0.14
CA PHE A 16 -9.85 -5.64 -1.04
C PHE A 16 -9.51 -5.91 -2.51
N THR A 17 -8.25 -5.72 -2.89
CA THR A 17 -7.80 -5.97 -4.26
C THR A 17 -7.96 -7.43 -4.64
N HIS A 18 -7.63 -8.35 -3.72
CA HIS A 18 -7.84 -9.78 -3.93
C HIS A 18 -9.32 -10.10 -4.13
N PHE A 19 -10.21 -9.55 -3.31
CA PHE A 19 -11.65 -9.76 -3.44
C PHE A 19 -12.19 -9.27 -4.79
N VAL A 20 -11.82 -8.04 -5.20
CA VAL A 20 -12.28 -7.44 -6.46
C VAL A 20 -11.78 -8.24 -7.67
N VAL A 21 -10.51 -8.63 -7.68
CA VAL A 21 -9.94 -9.39 -8.80
C VAL A 21 -10.61 -10.77 -8.92
N THR A 22 -10.79 -11.47 -7.81
CA THR A 22 -11.47 -12.78 -7.80
C THR A 22 -12.90 -12.66 -8.31
N TYR A 23 -13.65 -11.66 -7.84
CA TYR A 23 -15.01 -11.39 -8.33
C TYR A 23 -15.05 -11.12 -9.84
N LEU A 24 -14.10 -10.35 -10.38
CA LEU A 24 -14.04 -10.03 -11.80
C LEU A 24 -13.71 -11.26 -12.66
N ILE A 25 -12.89 -12.17 -12.15
CA ILE A 25 -12.58 -13.45 -12.81
C ILE A 25 -13.80 -14.36 -12.83
N ASP A 26 -14.50 -14.49 -11.71
CA ASP A 26 -15.67 -15.36 -11.56
C ASP A 26 -16.84 -14.95 -12.46
N ASN A 27 -16.94 -13.67 -12.81
CA ASN A 27 -17.97 -13.12 -13.70
C ASN A 27 -17.54 -13.06 -15.18
N GLU A 28 -16.44 -13.71 -15.56
CA GLU A 28 -15.87 -13.69 -16.92
C GLU A 28 -15.47 -12.29 -17.45
N LEU A 29 -15.41 -11.29 -16.57
CA LEU A 29 -15.05 -9.91 -16.88
C LEU A 29 -13.53 -9.73 -16.93
N LYS A 30 -12.82 -10.61 -17.66
CA LYS A 30 -11.35 -10.70 -17.67
C LYS A 30 -10.66 -9.39 -18.05
N ILE A 31 -11.18 -8.66 -19.05
CA ILE A 31 -10.63 -7.35 -19.47
C ILE A 31 -10.75 -6.30 -18.37
N ILE A 32 -11.87 -6.28 -17.65
CA ILE A 32 -12.09 -5.35 -16.53
C ILE A 32 -11.20 -5.75 -15.36
N GLY A 33 -11.05 -7.05 -15.10
CA GLY A 33 -10.10 -7.60 -14.12
C GLY A 33 -8.66 -7.13 -14.36
N VAL A 34 -8.20 -7.18 -15.61
CA VAL A 34 -6.85 -6.71 -16.00
C VAL A 34 -6.72 -5.20 -15.81
N LEU A 35 -7.70 -4.40 -16.23
CA LEU A 35 -7.71 -2.95 -16.06
C LEU A 35 -7.66 -2.55 -14.57
N VAL A 36 -8.51 -3.17 -13.75
CA VAL A 36 -8.56 -2.91 -12.31
C VAL A 36 -7.28 -3.37 -11.62
N GLY A 37 -6.72 -4.52 -12.02
CA GLY A 37 -5.42 -4.97 -11.53
C GLY A 37 -4.29 -3.98 -11.88
N PHE A 38 -4.29 -3.42 -13.08
CA PHE A 38 -3.29 -2.45 -13.52
C PHE A 38 -3.38 -1.12 -12.76
N VAL A 39 -4.60 -0.61 -12.57
CA VAL A 39 -4.85 0.59 -11.76
C VAL A 39 -4.47 0.33 -10.30
N GLY A 40 -4.85 -0.83 -9.76
CA GLY A 40 -4.50 -1.26 -8.40
C GLY A 40 -2.99 -1.34 -8.18
N LEU A 41 -2.24 -1.84 -9.16
CA LEU A 41 -0.78 -1.90 -9.12
C LEU A 41 -0.16 -0.49 -9.03
N ILE A 42 -0.62 0.45 -9.86
CA ILE A 42 -0.13 1.84 -9.84
C ILE A 42 -0.40 2.48 -8.47
N VAL A 43 -1.62 2.31 -7.94
CA VAL A 43 -2.00 2.83 -6.62
C VAL A 43 -1.15 2.19 -5.52
N ALA A 44 -0.91 0.88 -5.57
CA ALA A 44 -0.08 0.19 -4.60
C ALA A 44 1.37 0.69 -4.59
N ILE A 45 1.95 0.99 -5.76
CA ILE A 45 3.29 1.57 -5.86
C ILE A 45 3.35 2.95 -5.17
N ILE A 46 2.37 3.82 -5.44
CA ILE A 46 2.31 5.16 -4.85
C ILE A 46 2.19 5.08 -3.32
N ILE A 47 1.29 4.22 -2.83
CA ILE A 47 1.08 4.04 -1.38
C ILE A 47 2.32 3.46 -0.71
N THR A 48 2.98 2.48 -1.35
CA THR A 48 4.21 1.89 -0.83
C THR A 48 5.32 2.92 -0.74
N TYR A 49 5.51 3.73 -1.80
CA TYR A 49 6.47 4.84 -1.78
C TYR A 49 6.19 5.81 -0.63
N PHE A 50 4.93 6.23 -0.47
CA PHE A 50 4.52 7.11 0.62
C PHE A 50 4.83 6.52 2.00
N ILE A 51 4.52 5.24 2.22
CA ILE A 51 4.80 4.56 3.49
C ILE A 51 6.30 4.53 3.77
N ILE A 52 7.13 4.17 2.77
CA ILE A 52 8.58 4.10 2.94
C ILE A 52 9.17 5.48 3.27
N THR A 53 8.75 6.54 2.57
CA THR A 53 9.22 7.91 2.85
C THR A 53 8.92 8.31 4.30
N ASN A 54 7.68 8.11 4.76
CA ASN A 54 7.29 8.48 6.12
C ASN A 54 8.01 7.63 7.19
N ILE A 55 8.24 6.34 6.92
CA ILE A 55 9.04 5.49 7.83
C ILE A 55 10.49 5.94 7.86
N THR A 56 11.06 6.32 6.71
CA THR A 56 12.45 6.78 6.61
C THR A 56 12.63 8.09 7.38
N GLU A 57 11.73 9.05 7.21
CA GLU A 57 11.71 10.30 7.98
C GLU A 57 11.63 10.05 9.48
N PHE A 58 10.73 9.15 9.92
CA PHE A 58 10.61 8.76 11.32
C PHE A 58 11.92 8.18 11.88
N VAL A 59 12.55 7.25 11.18
CA VAL A 59 13.82 6.64 11.63
C VAL A 59 14.95 7.65 11.63
N THR A 60 14.99 8.55 10.64
CA THR A 60 16.04 9.58 10.53
C THR A 60 15.94 10.58 11.68
N ALA A 61 14.73 11.00 12.04
CA ALA A 61 14.49 11.89 13.18
C ALA A 61 14.92 11.26 14.52
N GLU A 62 14.61 9.97 14.72
CA GLU A 62 15.09 9.24 15.90
C GLU A 62 16.61 9.09 15.90
N LEU A 63 17.25 8.81 14.74
CA LEU A 63 18.70 8.68 14.66
C LEU A 63 19.44 9.99 14.97
N ASP A 64 18.90 11.12 14.52
CA ASP A 64 19.49 12.45 14.73
C ASP A 64 19.47 12.81 16.22
N PHE A 65 18.41 12.42 16.95
CA PHE A 65 18.36 12.52 18.41
C PHE A 65 19.48 11.76 19.13
N PHE A 66 19.92 10.60 18.59
CA PHE A 66 20.99 9.80 19.18
C PHE A 66 22.41 10.25 18.78
N TYR A 67 22.58 10.91 17.64
CA TYR A 67 23.89 11.27 17.10
C TYR A 67 24.29 12.74 17.28
N ASN A 68 23.33 13.65 17.45
CA ASN A 68 23.56 15.09 17.54
C ASN A 68 23.23 15.71 18.92
N ASN A 69 23.14 14.89 19.97
CA ASN A 69 23.05 15.30 21.37
C ASN A 69 24.23 14.72 22.16
#